data_AF-A0A0W0WWM6-F1
#
_entry.id   AF-A0A0W0WWM6-F1
#
_cell.length_a   1.000
_cell.length_b   1.000
_cell.length_c   1.000
_cell.angle_alpha   90.00
_cell.angle_beta   90.00
_cell.angle_gamma   90.00
#
_symmetry.space_group_name_H-M   'P 1'
#
loop_
_entity.id
_entity.type
_entity.pdbx_description
1 polymer ?
#
loop_
_entity_poly.entity_id
_entity_poly.type
_entity_poly.pdbx_seq_one_letter_code
_entity_poly.pdbx_strand_id
1 'polypeptide(L)'
;MFFTQPKIKRIGLHLESTLAEICRSSWSFYLTTVSSTENIQYADHLGEEIDLEKIFATPSLYRGKEHFPWVIVPDDGVDREYARTNASMQYQFYSQLLKDAQAINSELNKESPNYQEIIKCAKRIKQSSVTIPSIDSDDTITVNVDSTFGGNLFTDFFIGALSSVHAIAMLIVGLGCMAPYWLSYSEYCGGPEFFLDTGIYLCESLRKVTCSIIFPLGMLYSAYTTNSYNPFTKGEVQRSLEGIIKLANDELKTGFTESGAEPPSRPLRHSV
;
A
#
# COMPACT_ATOMS: atom_id res chain seq x y z
N MET A 1 20.26 -6.74 4.99
CA MET A 1 20.80 -5.75 5.95
C MET A 1 19.72 -4.71 6.32
N PHE A 2 18.53 -5.16 6.73
CA PHE A 2 17.39 -4.24 6.96
C PHE A 2 17.54 -3.43 8.26
N PHE A 3 18.07 -4.05 9.32
CA PHE A 3 18.21 -3.41 10.64
C PHE A 3 19.35 -2.40 10.75
N THR A 4 20.25 -2.33 9.76
CA THR A 4 21.37 -1.38 9.74
C THR A 4 21.02 -0.04 9.09
N GLN A 5 19.84 0.07 8.46
CA GLN A 5 19.39 1.30 7.84
C GLN A 5 18.72 2.23 8.87
N PRO A 6 18.86 3.57 8.71
CA PRO A 6 18.15 4.55 9.52
C PRO A 6 16.65 4.27 9.55
N LYS A 7 16.00 4.48 10.70
CA LYS A 7 14.57 4.20 10.91
C LYS A 7 13.68 4.87 9.85
N ILE A 8 14.00 6.09 9.45
CA ILE A 8 13.25 6.83 8.43
C ILE A 8 13.29 6.14 7.06
N LYS A 9 14.44 5.55 6.66
CA LYS A 9 14.57 4.79 5.40
C LYS A 9 13.74 3.53 5.41
N ARG A 10 13.72 2.81 6.53
CA ARG A 10 12.87 1.60 6.68
C ARG A 10 11.39 1.93 6.56
N ILE A 11 10.93 3.03 7.17
CA ILE A 11 9.53 3.46 7.08
C ILE A 11 9.21 3.94 5.66
N GLY A 12 10.13 4.64 5.00
CA GLY A 12 10.00 5.04 3.59
C GLY A 12 9.86 3.83 2.66
N LEU A 13 10.73 2.83 2.78
CA LEU A 13 10.66 1.59 2.00
C LEU A 13 9.35 0.84 2.22
N HIS A 14 8.89 0.77 3.47
CA HIS A 14 7.61 0.17 3.79
C HIS A 14 6.43 0.94 3.16
N LEU A 15 6.42 2.28 3.25
CA LEU A 15 5.41 3.12 2.60
C LEU A 15 5.33 2.89 1.09
N GLU A 16 6.48 2.88 0.41
CA GLU A 16 6.54 2.62 -1.03
C GLU A 16 6.03 1.21 -1.36
N SER A 17 6.49 0.19 -0.63
CA SER A 17 6.04 -1.20 -0.82
C SER A 17 4.52 -1.33 -0.66
N THR A 18 3.95 -0.72 0.38
CA THR A 18 2.50 -0.74 0.62
C THR A 18 1.76 -0.03 -0.52
N LEU A 19 2.18 1.17 -0.92
CA LEU A 19 1.52 1.90 -2.02
C LEU A 19 1.69 1.20 -3.38
N ALA A 20 2.81 0.51 -3.61
CA ALA A 20 3.04 -0.26 -4.82
C ALA A 20 2.06 -1.44 -4.91
N GLU A 21 1.82 -2.15 -3.81
CA GLU A 21 0.85 -3.24 -3.77
C GLU A 21 -0.59 -2.74 -3.97
N ILE A 22 -0.94 -1.60 -3.38
CA ILE A 22 -2.25 -0.97 -3.57
C ILE A 22 -2.45 -0.57 -5.03
N CYS A 23 -1.46 0.10 -5.62
CA CYS A 23 -1.49 0.51 -7.01
C CYS A 23 -1.59 -0.70 -7.96
N ARG A 24 -0.80 -1.76 -7.70
CA ARG A 24 -0.87 -3.03 -8.45
C ARG A 24 -2.25 -3.67 -8.36
N SER A 25 -2.86 -3.69 -7.17
CA SER A 25 -4.21 -4.22 -6.98
C SER A 25 -5.23 -3.42 -7.80
N SER A 26 -5.19 -2.09 -7.72
CA SER A 26 -6.05 -1.19 -8.50
C SER A 26 -5.83 -1.34 -10.01
N TRP A 27 -4.59 -1.53 -10.46
CA TRP A 27 -4.25 -1.79 -11.85
C TRP A 27 -4.85 -3.12 -12.35
N SER A 28 -4.63 -4.20 -11.60
CA SER A 28 -5.16 -5.52 -11.94
C SER A 28 -6.68 -5.54 -12.01
N PHE A 29 -7.36 -4.80 -11.13
CA PHE A 29 -8.80 -4.60 -11.18
C PHE A 29 -9.23 -3.75 -12.39
N TYR A 30 -8.52 -2.66 -12.69
CA TYR A 30 -8.84 -1.85 -13.87
C TYR A 30 -8.75 -2.68 -15.16
N LEU A 31 -7.76 -3.57 -15.27
CA LEU A 31 -7.62 -4.53 -16.36
C LEU A 31 -8.80 -5.50 -16.50
N THR A 32 -9.59 -5.77 -15.44
CA THR A 32 -10.79 -6.61 -15.55
C THR A 32 -12.04 -5.83 -15.98
N THR A 33 -11.99 -4.49 -15.93
CA THR A 33 -13.14 -3.61 -16.24
C THR A 33 -13.06 -2.99 -17.65
N VAL A 34 -11.96 -3.21 -18.35
CA VAL A 34 -11.71 -2.68 -19.69
C VAL A 34 -11.68 -3.84 -20.69
N SER A 35 -12.26 -3.62 -21.88
CA SER A 35 -12.36 -4.64 -22.93
C SER A 35 -11.21 -4.64 -23.94
N SER A 36 -10.45 -3.54 -24.06
CA SER A 36 -9.37 -3.40 -25.04
C SER A 36 -8.28 -2.40 -24.65
N THR A 37 -7.15 -2.46 -25.35
CA THR A 37 -6.01 -1.54 -25.22
C THR A 37 -6.37 -0.09 -25.56
N GLU A 38 -7.33 0.15 -26.45
CA GLU A 38 -7.77 1.51 -26.84
C GLU A 38 -8.45 2.27 -25.69
N ASN A 39 -8.96 1.55 -24.70
CA ASN A 39 -9.78 2.10 -23.61
C ASN A 39 -9.04 2.14 -22.26
N ILE A 40 -7.75 1.77 -22.24
CA ILE A 40 -6.94 1.76 -21.02
C ILE A 40 -5.95 2.92 -21.01
N GLN A 41 -5.84 3.59 -19.86
CA GLN A 41 -4.82 4.61 -19.63
C GLN A 41 -3.78 4.05 -18.67
N TYR A 42 -2.62 3.68 -19.19
CA TYR A 42 -1.48 3.25 -18.38
C TYR A 42 -0.74 4.47 -17.80
N ALA A 43 -0.33 4.40 -16.53
CA ALA A 43 0.27 5.50 -15.77
C ALA A 43 1.74 5.25 -15.37
N ASP A 44 2.39 4.26 -16.00
CA ASP A 44 3.80 3.90 -15.82
C ASP A 44 4.19 3.54 -14.37
N HIS A 45 3.26 2.93 -13.62
CA HIS A 45 3.50 2.60 -12.20
C HIS A 45 4.57 1.52 -11.99
N LEU A 46 4.85 0.69 -13.00
CA LEU A 46 5.90 -0.35 -12.94
C LEU A 46 7.29 0.21 -13.30
N GLY A 47 7.37 1.43 -13.82
CA GLY A 47 8.65 2.05 -14.22
C GLY A 47 9.28 1.45 -15.48
N GLU A 48 8.61 0.50 -16.14
CA GLU A 48 9.06 -0.18 -17.35
C GLU A 48 7.95 -0.12 -18.41
N GLU A 49 8.33 -0.13 -19.69
CA GLU A 49 7.37 -0.23 -20.80
C GLU A 49 6.70 -1.60 -20.78
N ILE A 50 5.36 -1.62 -20.85
CA ILE A 50 4.58 -2.86 -20.89
C ILE A 50 3.87 -3.05 -22.23
N ASP A 51 3.79 -4.30 -22.67
CA ASP A 51 3.04 -4.70 -23.86
C ASP A 51 1.56 -4.91 -23.50
N LEU A 52 0.77 -3.86 -23.66
CA LEU A 52 -0.67 -3.90 -23.40
C LEU A 52 -1.38 -4.91 -24.32
N GLU A 53 -0.97 -5.05 -25.58
CA GLU A 53 -1.60 -6.00 -26.50
C GLU A 53 -1.42 -7.43 -26.02
N LYS A 54 -0.20 -7.80 -25.59
CA LYS A 54 0.07 -9.10 -24.98
C LYS A 54 -0.78 -9.32 -23.72
N ILE A 55 -0.91 -8.31 -22.85
CA ILE A 55 -1.67 -8.42 -21.60
C ILE A 55 -3.15 -8.69 -21.88
N PHE A 56 -3.76 -7.97 -22.83
CA PHE A 56 -5.17 -8.16 -23.20
C PHE A 56 -5.41 -9.47 -23.95
N ALA A 57 -4.45 -9.93 -24.76
CA ALA A 57 -4.52 -11.24 -25.42
C ALA A 57 -4.37 -12.42 -24.44
N THR A 58 -3.74 -12.20 -23.28
CA THR A 58 -3.50 -13.22 -22.27
C THR A 58 -4.67 -13.30 -21.28
N PRO A 59 -5.34 -14.45 -21.10
CA PRO A 59 -6.40 -14.57 -20.10
C PRO A 59 -5.84 -14.32 -18.69
N SER A 60 -6.65 -13.72 -17.81
CA SER A 60 -6.20 -13.24 -16.49
C SER A 60 -5.43 -14.26 -15.65
N LEU A 61 -5.83 -15.53 -15.69
CA LEU A 61 -5.20 -16.65 -14.97
C LEU A 61 -3.78 -17.01 -15.45
N TYR A 62 -3.35 -16.50 -16.60
CA TYR A 62 -2.05 -16.78 -17.21
C TYR A 62 -1.09 -15.59 -17.18
N ARG A 63 -1.55 -14.43 -16.72
CA ARG A 63 -0.76 -13.20 -16.65
C ARG A 63 0.26 -13.25 -15.50
N GLY A 64 1.34 -12.48 -15.63
CA GLY A 64 2.29 -12.21 -14.55
C GLY A 64 1.65 -11.63 -13.29
N LYS A 65 2.36 -11.72 -12.16
CA LYS A 65 1.92 -11.32 -10.81
C LYS A 65 1.41 -9.88 -10.76
N GLU A 66 2.06 -8.99 -11.51
CA GLU A 66 1.78 -7.58 -11.65
C GLU A 66 0.47 -7.28 -12.39
N HIS A 67 -0.11 -8.26 -13.08
CA HIS A 67 -1.33 -8.11 -13.89
C HIS A 67 -2.44 -9.07 -13.45
N PHE A 68 -2.17 -9.92 -12.46
CA PHE A 68 -3.09 -10.91 -11.95
C PHE A 68 -4.12 -10.31 -10.98
N PRO A 69 -5.43 -10.38 -11.28
CA PRO A 69 -6.47 -9.86 -10.40
C PRO A 69 -6.78 -10.87 -9.29
N TRP A 70 -6.39 -10.51 -8.06
CA TRP A 70 -6.73 -11.32 -6.87
C TRP A 70 -8.21 -11.31 -6.55
N VAL A 71 -8.94 -10.28 -6.98
CA VAL A 71 -10.39 -10.17 -6.87
C VAL A 71 -10.99 -10.60 -8.20
N ILE A 72 -11.71 -11.73 -8.19
CA ILE A 72 -12.43 -12.23 -9.35
C ILE A 72 -13.83 -11.63 -9.30
N VAL A 73 -14.11 -10.66 -10.17
CA VAL A 73 -15.47 -10.16 -10.38
C VAL A 73 -16.16 -11.09 -11.39
N PRO A 74 -17.39 -11.56 -11.13
CA PRO A 74 -18.13 -12.31 -12.13
C PRO A 74 -18.33 -11.43 -13.38
N ASP A 75 -17.97 -11.99 -14.54
CA ASP A 75 -18.21 -11.38 -15.83
C ASP A 75 -19.72 -11.44 -16.11
N ASP A 76 -20.43 -10.34 -15.86
CA ASP A 76 -21.85 -10.22 -16.20
C ASP A 76 -22.06 -9.75 -17.65
N GLY A 77 -20.97 -9.55 -18.41
CA GLY A 77 -20.99 -9.10 -19.80
C GLY A 77 -21.55 -7.68 -20.00
N VAL A 78 -21.84 -6.94 -18.93
CA VAL A 78 -22.37 -5.58 -19.01
C VAL A 78 -21.20 -4.60 -18.91
N ASP A 79 -20.93 -3.89 -20.00
CA ASP A 79 -19.98 -2.78 -20.00
C ASP A 79 -20.54 -1.62 -19.16
N ARG A 80 -20.22 -1.60 -17.86
CA ARG A 80 -20.62 -0.53 -16.96
C ARG A 80 -19.59 0.59 -17.03
N GLU A 81 -19.86 1.60 -17.85
CA GLU A 81 -19.04 2.81 -18.01
C GLU A 81 -18.64 3.43 -16.65
N TYR A 82 -19.53 3.39 -15.65
CA TYR A 82 -19.26 3.83 -14.29
C TYR A 82 -18.21 3.00 -13.55
N ALA A 83 -18.23 1.66 -13.70
CA ALA A 83 -17.25 0.77 -13.08
C ALA A 83 -15.85 0.98 -13.69
N ARG A 84 -15.78 1.15 -15.02
CA ARG A 84 -14.55 1.48 -15.72
C ARG A 84 -13.99 2.83 -15.29
N THR A 85 -14.83 3.84 -15.22
CA THR A 85 -14.44 5.20 -14.80
C THR A 85 -13.94 5.20 -13.36
N ASN A 86 -14.68 4.52 -12.46
CA ASN A 86 -14.26 4.32 -11.07
C ASN A 86 -12.87 3.65 -10.99
N ALA A 87 -12.68 2.52 -11.67
CA ALA A 87 -11.44 1.76 -11.65
C ALA A 87 -10.24 2.56 -12.20
N SER A 88 -10.45 3.29 -13.30
CA SER A 88 -9.46 4.18 -13.89
C SER A 88 -9.03 5.30 -12.93
N MET A 89 -9.99 5.99 -12.32
CA MET A 89 -9.70 7.08 -11.38
C MET A 89 -8.99 6.59 -10.13
N GLN A 90 -9.36 5.41 -9.60
CA GLN A 90 -8.63 4.78 -8.49
C GLN A 90 -7.19 4.45 -8.89
N TYR A 91 -7.00 3.85 -10.08
CA TYR A 91 -5.66 3.48 -10.55
C TYR A 91 -4.76 4.71 -10.73
N GLN A 92 -5.27 5.79 -11.34
CA GLN A 92 -4.52 7.03 -11.51
C GLN A 92 -4.16 7.67 -10.16
N PHE A 93 -5.11 7.69 -9.22
CA PHE A 93 -4.89 8.21 -7.88
C PHE A 93 -3.76 7.45 -7.17
N TYR A 94 -3.84 6.12 -7.09
CA TYR A 94 -2.81 5.31 -6.43
C TYR A 94 -1.46 5.35 -7.16
N SER A 95 -1.45 5.46 -8.49
CA SER A 95 -0.22 5.66 -9.27
C SER A 95 0.50 6.96 -8.88
N GLN A 96 -0.26 8.05 -8.67
CA GLN A 96 0.32 9.31 -8.23
C GLN A 96 0.86 9.23 -6.80
N LEU A 97 0.17 8.56 -5.88
CA LEU A 97 0.68 8.33 -4.52
C LEU A 97 1.96 7.50 -4.52
N LEU A 98 2.05 6.48 -5.39
CA LEU A 98 3.27 5.69 -5.55
C LEU A 98 4.44 6.55 -6.06
N LYS A 99 4.23 7.39 -7.08
CA LYS A 99 5.25 8.34 -7.57
C LYS A 99 5.77 9.25 -6.46
N ASP A 100 4.87 9.72 -5.59
CA ASP A 100 5.24 10.54 -4.45
C ASP A 100 6.07 9.76 -3.40
N ALA A 101 5.75 8.49 -3.17
CA ALA A 101 6.50 7.62 -2.26
C ALA A 101 7.89 7.26 -2.81
N GLN A 102 7.99 7.00 -4.11
CA GLN A 102 9.25 6.80 -4.82
C GLN A 102 10.13 8.05 -4.74
N ALA A 103 9.54 9.25 -4.86
CA ALA A 103 10.27 10.50 -4.67
C ALA A 103 10.82 10.63 -3.23
N ILE A 104 10.03 10.27 -2.21
CA ILE A 104 10.50 10.23 -0.82
C ILE A 104 11.71 9.29 -0.66
N ASN A 105 11.64 8.07 -1.19
CA ASN A 105 12.73 7.10 -1.06
C ASN A 105 13.97 7.47 -1.87
N SER A 106 13.79 8.03 -3.07
CA SER A 106 14.89 8.59 -3.86
C SER A 106 15.61 9.68 -3.06
N GLU A 107 14.88 10.59 -2.44
CA GLU A 107 15.46 11.66 -1.60
C GLU A 107 16.17 11.13 -0.36
N LEU A 108 15.55 10.16 0.34
CA LEU A 108 16.14 9.52 1.51
C LEU A 108 17.43 8.73 1.19
N ASN A 109 17.64 8.33 -0.06
CA ASN A 109 18.82 7.58 -0.49
C ASN A 109 19.98 8.46 -0.99
N LYS A 110 19.79 9.77 -1.11
CA LYS A 110 20.89 10.70 -1.40
C LYS A 110 21.86 10.80 -0.22
N GLU A 111 23.11 11.17 -0.51
CA GLU A 111 24.14 11.42 0.53
C GLU A 111 23.74 12.57 1.46
N SER A 112 23.07 13.59 0.93
CA SER A 112 22.50 14.72 1.68
C SER A 112 21.00 14.85 1.40
N PRO A 113 20.12 14.17 2.17
CA PRO A 113 18.69 14.19 1.94
C PRO A 113 18.07 15.58 2.16
N ASN A 114 17.20 16.02 1.25
CA ASN A 114 16.37 17.20 1.45
C ASN A 114 15.12 16.86 2.28
N TYR A 115 15.25 16.96 3.61
CA TYR A 115 14.15 16.68 4.53
C TYR A 115 12.91 17.59 4.35
N GLN A 116 13.06 18.81 3.82
CA GLN A 116 11.92 19.68 3.52
C GLN A 116 11.08 19.13 2.36
N GLU A 117 11.75 18.62 1.32
CA GLU A 117 11.09 17.99 0.18
C GLU A 117 10.42 16.67 0.58
N ILE A 118 11.06 15.87 1.43
CA ILE A 118 10.47 14.67 2.02
C ILE A 118 9.18 15.00 2.78
N ILE A 119 9.20 16.02 3.64
CA ILE A 119 8.01 16.46 4.39
C ILE A 119 6.92 16.95 3.45
N LYS A 120 7.28 17.70 2.40
CA LYS A 120 6.33 18.21 1.40
C LYS A 120 5.64 17.06 0.67
N CYS A 121 6.38 16.06 0.22
CA CYS A 121 5.82 14.88 -0.44
C CYS A 121 4.94 14.06 0.52
N ALA A 122 5.40 13.81 1.75
CA ALA A 122 4.61 13.08 2.74
C ALA A 122 3.29 13.78 3.12
N LYS A 123 3.30 15.13 3.20
CA LYS A 123 2.09 15.93 3.40
C LYS A 123 1.15 15.87 2.20
N ARG A 124 1.71 15.90 0.97
CA ARG A 124 0.92 15.77 -0.27
C ARG A 124 0.16 14.46 -0.26
N ILE A 125 0.84 13.32 -0.07
CA ILE A 125 0.21 12.00 0.04
C ILE A 125 -0.88 12.02 1.12
N LYS A 126 -0.56 12.53 2.33
CA LYS A 126 -1.51 12.54 3.45
C LYS A 126 -2.79 13.35 3.17
N GLN A 127 -2.70 14.40 2.37
CA GLN A 127 -3.80 15.31 2.07
C GLN A 127 -4.51 14.97 0.76
N SER A 128 -4.01 14.00 0.00
CA SER A 128 -4.59 13.59 -1.27
C SER A 128 -5.94 12.91 -1.07
N SER A 129 -6.91 13.36 -1.88
CA SER A 129 -8.22 12.76 -2.03
C SER A 129 -8.65 12.83 -3.49
N VAL A 130 -9.53 11.92 -3.89
CA VAL A 130 -10.16 11.90 -5.20
C VAL A 130 -11.64 11.58 -5.06
N THR A 131 -12.48 12.27 -5.81
CA THR A 131 -13.92 11.99 -5.86
C THR A 131 -14.18 11.12 -7.09
N ILE A 132 -14.74 9.92 -6.89
CA ILE A 132 -15.00 8.95 -7.96
C ILE A 132 -16.49 8.54 -7.94
N PRO A 133 -17.07 8.11 -9.07
CA PRO A 133 -18.46 7.62 -9.08
C PRO A 133 -18.58 6.33 -8.26
N SER A 134 -19.67 6.16 -7.52
CA SER A 134 -19.98 4.90 -6.83
C SER A 134 -20.36 3.82 -7.85
N ILE A 135 -20.08 2.56 -7.52
CA ILE A 135 -20.46 1.40 -8.35
C ILE A 135 -21.89 0.94 -8.01
N ASP A 136 -22.35 1.22 -6.78
CA ASP A 136 -23.63 0.76 -6.24
C ASP A 136 -24.72 1.86 -6.22
N SER A 137 -24.33 3.11 -6.42
CA SER A 137 -25.23 4.27 -6.43
C SER A 137 -24.80 5.29 -7.49
N ASP A 138 -25.72 6.13 -7.97
CA ASP A 138 -25.41 7.26 -8.88
C ASP A 138 -24.68 8.42 -8.16
N ASP A 139 -24.30 8.23 -6.90
CA ASP A 139 -23.60 9.21 -6.08
C ASP A 139 -22.08 9.14 -6.28
N THR A 140 -21.38 10.20 -5.88
CA THR A 140 -19.91 10.19 -5.83
C THR A 140 -19.42 9.79 -4.45
N ILE A 141 -18.35 8.98 -4.41
CA ILE A 141 -17.62 8.63 -3.20
C ILE A 141 -16.28 9.37 -3.19
N THR A 142 -15.91 9.90 -2.03
CA THR A 142 -14.57 10.48 -1.84
C THR A 142 -13.63 9.39 -1.35
N VAL A 143 -12.67 9.02 -2.20
CA VAL A 143 -11.56 8.16 -1.82
C VAL A 143 -10.46 9.03 -1.23
N ASN A 144 -10.18 8.79 0.05
CA ASN A 144 -9.05 9.36 0.76
C ASN A 144 -8.00 8.25 0.93
N VAL A 145 -6.77 8.60 1.28
CA VAL A 145 -5.76 7.61 1.70
C VAL A 145 -6.26 6.70 2.83
N ASP A 146 -7.24 7.15 3.62
CA ASP A 146 -7.86 6.40 4.73
C ASP A 146 -9.09 5.56 4.35
N SER A 147 -9.76 5.80 3.20
CA SER A 147 -11.11 5.22 2.95
C SER A 147 -11.10 3.74 2.58
N THR A 148 -9.99 3.24 2.04
CA THR A 148 -9.90 1.87 1.50
C THR A 148 -9.00 0.97 2.37
N PHE A 149 -8.24 1.55 3.31
CA PHE A 149 -7.23 0.85 4.08
C PHE A 149 -7.43 1.01 5.57
N GLY A 150 -8.16 0.04 6.13
CA GLY A 150 -7.97 -0.52 7.47
C GLY A 150 -7.57 0.46 8.57
N GLY A 151 -8.59 1.13 9.10
CA GLY A 151 -8.54 1.76 10.42
C GLY A 151 -9.72 1.35 11.29
N ASN A 152 -10.85 0.99 10.67
CA ASN A 152 -12.02 0.50 11.37
C ASN A 152 -11.88 -1.00 11.66
N LEU A 153 -11.74 -1.37 12.94
CA LEU A 153 -11.62 -2.77 13.37
C LEU A 153 -12.78 -3.64 12.87
N PHE A 154 -13.97 -3.08 12.69
CA PHE A 154 -15.11 -3.81 12.12
C PHE A 154 -14.84 -4.17 10.65
N THR A 155 -14.45 -3.18 9.85
CA THR A 155 -14.08 -3.38 8.43
C THR A 155 -12.88 -4.33 8.30
N ASP A 156 -11.86 -4.19 9.14
CA ASP A 156 -10.69 -5.07 9.16
C ASP A 156 -11.04 -6.51 9.52
N PHE A 157 -12.01 -6.72 10.41
CA PHE A 157 -12.52 -8.05 10.74
C PHE A 157 -13.20 -8.71 9.54
N PHE A 158 -14.14 -8.04 8.89
CA PHE A 158 -14.87 -8.62 7.75
C PHE A 158 -13.97 -8.81 6.53
N ILE A 159 -13.11 -7.83 6.22
CA ILE A 159 -12.10 -7.97 5.17
C ILE A 159 -11.19 -9.15 5.49
N GLY A 160 -10.69 -9.26 6.72
CA GLY A 160 -9.84 -10.37 7.14
C GLY A 160 -10.54 -11.74 7.04
N ALA A 161 -11.81 -11.83 7.43
CA ALA A 161 -12.59 -13.06 7.37
C ALA A 161 -12.85 -13.51 5.93
N LEU A 162 -13.35 -12.60 5.07
CA LEU A 162 -13.60 -12.88 3.65
C LEU A 162 -12.30 -13.23 2.92
N SER A 163 -11.23 -12.48 3.18
CA SER A 163 -9.92 -12.72 2.58
C SER A 163 -9.33 -14.07 3.00
N SER A 164 -9.55 -14.51 4.24
CA SER A 164 -9.11 -15.84 4.71
C SER A 164 -9.83 -16.98 3.96
N VAL A 165 -11.15 -16.87 3.79
CA VAL A 165 -11.94 -17.85 3.02
C VAL A 165 -11.47 -17.89 1.56
N HIS A 166 -11.29 -16.72 0.95
CA HIS A 166 -10.80 -16.59 -0.42
C HIS A 166 -9.40 -17.20 -0.59
N ALA A 167 -8.48 -16.92 0.33
CA ALA A 167 -7.12 -17.48 0.30
C ALA A 167 -7.13 -19.01 0.34
N ILE A 168 -7.97 -19.61 1.19
CA ILE A 168 -8.12 -21.07 1.28
C ILE A 168 -8.67 -21.63 -0.02
N ALA A 169 -9.69 -20.99 -0.60
CA ALA A 169 -10.24 -21.41 -1.90
C ALA A 169 -9.17 -21.36 -3.00
N MET A 170 -8.39 -20.28 -3.06
CA MET A 170 -7.29 -20.11 -4.01
C MET A 170 -6.17 -21.15 -3.83
N LEU A 171 -5.84 -21.53 -2.58
CA LEU A 171 -4.89 -22.62 -2.33
C LEU A 171 -5.40 -23.96 -2.86
N ILE A 172 -6.67 -24.29 -2.59
CA ILE A 172 -7.27 -25.56 -3.01
C ILE A 172 -7.35 -25.63 -4.54
N VAL A 173 -7.85 -24.58 -5.18
CA VAL A 173 -7.92 -24.47 -6.65
C VAL A 173 -6.51 -24.48 -7.25
N GLY A 174 -5.57 -23.74 -6.67
CA GLY A 174 -4.18 -23.69 -7.11
C GLY A 174 -3.49 -25.05 -7.05
N LEU A 175 -3.72 -25.84 -6.00
CA LEU A 175 -3.20 -27.21 -5.89
C LEU A 175 -3.85 -28.16 -6.89
N GLY A 176 -5.18 -28.10 -7.03
CA GLY A 176 -5.92 -28.94 -7.98
C GLY A 176 -5.59 -28.64 -9.45
N CYS A 177 -5.26 -27.39 -9.76
CA CYS A 177 -4.93 -26.91 -11.10
C CYS A 177 -3.42 -26.66 -11.31
N MET A 178 -2.55 -27.11 -10.41
CA MET A 178 -1.10 -26.85 -10.50
C MET A 178 -0.51 -27.41 -11.81
N ALA A 179 -0.82 -28.67 -12.13
CA ALA A 179 -0.34 -29.33 -13.33
C ALA A 179 -0.82 -28.64 -14.64
N PRO A 180 -2.12 -28.32 -14.83
CA PRO A 180 -2.56 -27.62 -16.03
C PRO A 180 -2.02 -26.19 -16.13
N TYR A 181 -1.83 -25.45 -15.02
CA TYR A 181 -1.23 -24.12 -15.07
C TYR A 181 0.25 -24.17 -15.46
N TRP A 182 1.00 -25.12 -14.90
CA TRP A 182 2.40 -25.33 -15.26
C TRP A 182 2.56 -25.71 -16.74
N LEU A 183 1.74 -26.65 -17.23
CA LEU A 183 1.79 -27.11 -18.62
C LEU A 183 1.33 -26.05 -19.63
N SER A 184 0.49 -25.11 -19.19
CA SER A 184 -0.01 -24.01 -20.02
C SER A 184 0.87 -22.75 -19.93
N TYR A 185 2.04 -22.84 -19.30
CA TYR A 185 2.99 -21.72 -19.13
C TYR A 185 2.36 -20.48 -18.48
N SER A 186 1.51 -20.64 -17.47
CA SER A 186 1.08 -19.50 -16.65
C SER A 186 2.31 -18.82 -16.05
N GLU A 187 2.44 -17.51 -16.23
CA GLU A 187 3.59 -16.74 -15.73
C GLU A 187 3.59 -16.66 -14.19
N TYR A 188 2.45 -16.94 -13.54
CA TYR A 188 2.27 -16.77 -12.10
C TYR A 188 1.50 -17.92 -11.43
N CYS A 189 0.31 -18.27 -11.91
CA CYS A 189 -0.51 -19.32 -11.29
C CYS A 189 0.15 -20.70 -11.39
N GLY A 190 0.11 -21.48 -10.30
CA GLY A 190 0.73 -22.81 -10.23
C GLY A 190 2.24 -22.79 -9.99
N GLY A 191 2.89 -21.62 -10.00
CA GLY A 191 4.28 -21.43 -9.60
C GLY A 191 4.46 -21.36 -8.07
N PRO A 192 5.69 -21.52 -7.56
CA PRO A 192 5.98 -21.44 -6.13
C PRO A 192 5.66 -20.06 -5.53
N GLU A 193 5.84 -18.99 -6.31
CA GLU A 193 5.53 -17.61 -5.90
C GLU A 193 4.05 -17.43 -5.58
N PHE A 194 3.16 -17.98 -6.42
CA PHE A 194 1.72 -17.94 -6.18
C PHE A 194 1.33 -18.59 -4.84
N PHE A 195 1.90 -19.74 -4.50
CA PHE A 195 1.62 -20.42 -3.22
C PHE A 195 2.15 -19.63 -2.02
N LEU A 196 3.35 -19.04 -2.15
CA LEU A 196 3.93 -18.19 -1.10
C LEU A 196 3.09 -16.94 -0.88
N ASP A 197 2.70 -16.24 -1.95
CA ASP A 197 1.87 -15.05 -1.87
C ASP A 197 0.48 -15.38 -1.30
N THR A 198 -0.11 -16.53 -1.68
CA THR A 198 -1.39 -16.96 -1.11
C THR A 198 -1.26 -17.30 0.38
N GLY A 199 -0.12 -17.88 0.80
CA GLY A 199 0.20 -18.13 2.20
C GLY A 199 0.38 -16.85 3.02
N ILE A 200 1.13 -15.88 2.49
CA ILE A 200 1.29 -14.55 3.09
C ILE A 200 -0.06 -13.87 3.22
N TYR A 201 -0.86 -13.86 2.16
CA TYR A 201 -2.20 -13.28 2.13
C TYR A 201 -3.12 -13.92 3.18
N LEU A 202 -3.07 -15.25 3.36
CA LEU A 202 -3.79 -15.94 4.44
C LEU A 202 -3.30 -15.50 5.83
N CYS A 203 -1.98 -15.45 6.05
CA CYS A 203 -1.41 -15.02 7.32
C CYS A 203 -1.78 -13.56 7.66
N GLU A 204 -1.77 -12.66 6.68
CA GLU A 204 -2.19 -11.28 6.86
C GLU A 204 -3.69 -11.16 7.14
N SER A 205 -4.50 -11.95 6.46
CA SER A 205 -5.94 -12.02 6.69
C SER A 205 -6.26 -12.50 8.10
N LEU A 206 -5.60 -13.57 8.55
CA LEU A 206 -5.70 -14.07 9.93
C LEU A 206 -5.17 -13.06 10.94
N ARG A 207 -4.09 -12.33 10.63
CA ARG A 207 -3.57 -11.24 11.46
C ARG A 207 -4.60 -10.13 11.58
N LYS A 208 -5.26 -9.71 10.50
CA LYS A 208 -6.33 -8.70 10.53
C LYS A 208 -7.47 -9.14 11.45
N VAL A 209 -7.96 -10.38 11.31
CA VAL A 209 -8.99 -10.96 12.18
C VAL A 209 -8.54 -11.01 13.65
N THR A 210 -7.32 -11.49 13.88
CA THR A 210 -6.79 -11.68 15.23
C THR A 210 -6.56 -10.33 15.92
N CYS A 211 -5.97 -9.36 15.22
CA CYS A 211 -5.83 -8.00 15.72
C CYS A 211 -7.19 -7.34 15.90
N SER A 212 -8.15 -7.51 14.99
CA SER A 212 -9.49 -6.95 15.15
C SER A 212 -10.30 -7.57 16.29
N ILE A 213 -9.92 -8.74 16.82
CA ILE A 213 -10.57 -9.39 17.99
C ILE A 213 -9.81 -9.10 19.29
N ILE A 214 -8.49 -9.27 19.30
CA ILE A 214 -7.65 -9.12 20.50
C ILE A 214 -7.55 -7.64 20.91
N PHE A 215 -7.47 -6.74 19.95
CA PHE A 215 -7.28 -5.31 20.21
C PHE A 215 -8.52 -4.67 20.87
N PRO A 216 -9.77 -4.89 20.42
CA PRO A 216 -10.95 -4.42 21.14
C PRO A 216 -11.08 -5.05 22.53
N LEU A 217 -10.67 -6.31 22.73
CA LEU A 217 -10.70 -6.95 24.06
C LEU A 217 -9.69 -6.32 25.03
N GLY A 218 -8.47 -6.04 24.58
CA GLY A 218 -7.48 -5.28 25.36
C GLY A 218 -7.89 -3.83 25.59
N MET A 219 -8.66 -3.24 24.68
CA MET A 219 -9.21 -1.90 24.79
C MET A 219 -10.45 -1.81 25.67
N LEU A 220 -11.35 -2.79 25.66
CA LEU A 220 -12.44 -2.93 26.63
C LEU A 220 -11.89 -3.03 28.05
N TYR A 221 -10.81 -3.81 28.21
CA TYR A 221 -10.07 -3.90 29.46
C TYR A 221 -9.46 -2.54 29.84
N SER A 222 -8.74 -1.86 28.93
CA SER A 222 -8.12 -0.56 29.20
C SER A 222 -9.11 0.59 29.42
N ALA A 223 -10.23 0.63 28.68
CA ALA A 223 -11.30 1.61 28.86
C ALA A 223 -12.00 1.42 30.21
N TYR A 224 -12.21 0.16 30.61
CA TYR A 224 -12.72 -0.19 31.94
C TYR A 224 -11.75 0.21 33.06
N THR A 225 -10.42 0.20 32.81
CA THR A 225 -9.41 0.45 33.86
C THR A 225 -8.83 1.87 33.90
N THR A 226 -8.68 2.57 32.78
CA THR A 226 -7.84 3.81 32.71
C THR A 226 -8.42 4.95 31.87
N ASN A 227 -9.57 4.77 31.21
CA ASN A 227 -10.32 5.83 30.53
C ASN A 227 -9.49 6.73 29.57
N SER A 228 -8.47 6.19 28.88
CA SER A 228 -7.60 6.99 28.01
C SER A 228 -7.27 6.35 26.64
N TYR A 229 -7.29 7.24 25.63
CA TYR A 229 -6.74 7.17 24.27
C TYR A 229 -7.44 6.35 23.16
N ASN A 230 -7.46 6.95 21.95
CA ASN A 230 -8.11 6.45 20.71
C ASN A 230 -7.06 6.16 19.61
N PRO A 231 -6.73 4.87 19.36
CA PRO A 231 -5.89 4.40 18.26
C PRO A 231 -6.67 3.94 17.00
N PHE A 232 -8.00 4.13 16.93
CA PHE A 232 -8.91 3.50 15.97
C PHE A 232 -9.04 4.15 14.59
N THR A 233 -8.30 5.21 14.23
CA THR A 233 -8.67 6.00 13.02
C THR A 233 -7.61 6.07 11.94
N LYS A 234 -6.42 5.50 12.13
CA LYS A 234 -5.29 5.73 11.21
C LYS A 234 -4.78 4.46 10.55
N GLY A 235 -4.88 4.40 9.22
CA GLY A 235 -4.38 3.30 8.39
C GLY A 235 -2.86 3.19 8.33
N GLU A 236 -2.35 2.08 7.81
CA GLU A 236 -0.90 1.74 7.74
C GLU A 236 -0.09 2.79 6.97
N VAL A 237 -0.63 3.28 5.85
CA VAL A 237 -0.05 4.38 5.06
C VAL A 237 0.06 5.66 5.89
N GLN A 238 -1.00 6.04 6.61
CA GLN A 238 -1.02 7.27 7.40
C GLN A 238 -0.04 7.23 8.58
N ARG A 239 0.10 6.07 9.24
CA ARG A 239 1.11 5.87 10.29
C ARG A 239 2.53 6.02 9.75
N SER A 240 2.79 5.48 8.56
CA SER A 240 4.09 5.61 7.89
C SER A 240 4.40 7.06 7.53
N LEU A 241 3.42 7.80 6.98
CA LEU A 241 3.56 9.22 6.67
C LEU A 241 3.81 10.08 7.91
N GLU A 242 3.08 9.84 9.01
CA GLU A 242 3.31 10.53 10.28
C GLU A 242 4.68 10.24 10.87
N GLY A 243 5.14 8.98 10.76
CA GLY A 243 6.49 8.56 11.15
C GLY A 243 7.57 9.30 10.36
N ILE A 244 7.44 9.37 9.03
CA ILE A 244 8.37 10.08 8.14
C ILE A 244 8.40 11.57 8.46
N ILE A 245 7.23 12.21 8.54
CA ILE A 245 7.14 13.65 8.85
C ILE A 245 7.78 13.95 10.20
N LYS A 246 7.51 13.15 11.24
CA LYS A 246 8.09 13.36 12.56
C LYS A 246 9.62 13.25 12.51
N LEU A 247 10.14 12.15 11.96
CA LEU A 247 11.58 11.90 11.90
C LEU A 247 12.32 12.94 11.05
N ALA A 248 11.77 13.33 9.90
CA ALA A 248 12.36 14.37 9.05
C ALA A 248 12.40 15.75 9.74
N ASN A 249 11.39 16.09 10.54
CA ASN A 249 11.41 17.32 11.34
C ASN A 249 12.45 17.25 12.47
N ASP A 250 12.66 16.08 13.06
CA ASP A 250 13.67 15.90 14.11
C ASP A 250 15.08 16.06 13.54
N GLU A 251 15.37 15.51 12.36
CA GLU A 251 16.65 15.67 11.63
C GLU A 251 16.94 17.12 11.23
N LEU A 252 15.90 17.86 10.80
CA LEU A 252 16.05 19.30 10.53
C LEU A 252 16.47 20.05 11.79
N LYS A 253 15.84 19.76 12.95
CA LYS A 253 16.14 20.43 14.22
C LYS A 253 17.54 20.11 14.72
N THR A 254 18.00 18.87 14.62
CA THR A 254 19.37 18.48 15.02
C THR A 254 20.43 19.10 14.12
N GLY A 255 20.20 19.16 12.80
CA GLY A 255 21.09 19.84 11.85
C GLY A 255 21.26 21.34 12.09
N PHE A 256 20.25 22.02 12.66
CA PHE A 256 20.37 23.42 13.10
C PHE A 256 21.23 23.59 14.36
N THR A 257 21.41 22.52 15.15
CA THR A 257 22.14 22.61 16.43
C THR A 257 23.64 22.45 16.26
N GLU A 258 24.10 21.71 15.24
CA GLU A 258 25.53 21.53 14.93
C GLU A 258 26.16 22.71 14.16
N SER A 259 25.34 23.58 13.56
CA SER A 259 25.80 24.78 12.82
C SER A 259 26.03 26.01 13.72
N GLY A 260 25.81 25.94 15.04
CA GLY A 260 25.63 27.14 15.87
C GLY A 260 26.27 27.14 17.27
N ALA A 261 27.20 26.23 17.57
CA ALA A 261 27.84 26.20 18.89
C ALA A 261 29.36 26.07 18.78
N GLU A 262 30.05 27.22 18.69
CA GLU A 262 31.41 27.30 19.23
C GLU A 262 31.34 27.00 20.73
N PRO A 263 32.12 26.03 21.25
CA PRO A 263 32.18 25.82 22.68
C PRO A 263 32.90 27.01 23.32
N PRO A 264 32.39 27.59 24.42
CA PRO A 264 33.15 28.60 25.15
C PRO A 264 34.42 27.94 25.69
N SER A 265 35.56 28.36 25.16
CA SER A 265 36.89 28.04 25.63
C SER A 265 37.00 28.43 27.11
N ARG A 266 36.88 27.47 28.02
CA ARG A 266 37.22 27.70 29.43
C ARG A 266 38.75 27.80 29.53
N PRO A 267 39.28 28.90 30.09
CA PRO A 267 40.72 29.00 30.31
C PRO A 267 41.12 28.03 31.43
N LEU A 268 42.11 27.20 31.13
CA LEU A 268 42.90 26.45 32.12
C LEU A 268 43.52 27.46 33.09
N ARG A 269 43.03 27.50 34.34
CA ARG A 269 43.78 28.12 35.44
C ARG A 269 44.72 27.08 36.03
N HIS A 270 46.00 27.24 35.73
CA HIS A 270 47.10 26.65 36.50
C HIS A 270 47.21 27.32 37.88
N SER A 271 47.40 26.47 38.90
CA SER A 271 48.20 26.62 40.14
C SER A 271 48.20 27.93 40.93
N VAL A 272 47.92 27.87 42.24
CA VAL A 272 48.91 27.54 43.30
C VAL A 272 48.19 26.75 44.39
#